data_AF-A0AAE1MCB1-F1
#
_entry.id   AF-A0AAE1MCB1-F1
#
_cell.length_a   1.000
_cell.length_b   1.000
_cell.length_c   1.000
_cell.angle_alpha   90.00
_cell.angle_beta   90.00
_cell.angle_gamma   90.00
#
_symmetry.space_group_name_H-M   'P 1'
#
loop_
_entity.id
_entity.type
_entity.pdbx_description
1 polymer ?
#
loop_
_entity_poly.entity_id
_entity_poly.type
_entity_poly.pdbx_seq_one_letter_code
_entity_poly.pdbx_strand_id
1 'polypeptide(L)'
;MHILRDCVYARKLWDVLVDPVHLVTFYSASLIEWGLLNLNKDLGSRFNEHWHLIWGVGIWMLWLWRNDACFNEDFQRPISPSEKVVNCWKSYVLVQNSVVSSTSGSLHSANWVPPPTDWVKCNVDGGDGENKRAGWMRWSSEKS
;
A
#
# COMPACT_ATOMS: atom_id res chain seq x y z
N MET A 1 7.44 -12.94 -11.16
CA MET A 1 7.20 -13.80 -9.98
C MET A 1 8.35 -13.77 -8.99
N HIS A 2 9.59 -14.03 -9.45
CA HIS A 2 10.72 -14.37 -8.57
C HIS A 2 10.95 -13.41 -7.40
N ILE A 3 10.93 -12.10 -7.62
CA ILE A 3 11.32 -11.15 -6.58
C ILE A 3 10.28 -11.07 -5.44
N LEU A 4 9.00 -11.23 -5.74
CA LEU A 4 7.92 -11.09 -4.75
C LEU A 4 7.44 -12.43 -4.18
N ARG A 5 7.86 -13.56 -4.75
CA ARG A 5 7.46 -14.90 -4.31
C ARG A 5 8.63 -15.83 -4.03
N ASP A 6 9.55 -15.95 -4.98
CA ASP A 6 10.53 -17.05 -5.00
C ASP A 6 11.91 -16.67 -4.44
N CYS A 7 12.21 -15.37 -4.30
CA CYS A 7 13.49 -14.93 -3.75
C CYS A 7 13.60 -15.33 -2.28
N VAL A 8 14.82 -15.54 -1.80
CA VAL A 8 15.09 -16.07 -0.45
C VAL A 8 14.37 -15.26 0.63
N TYR A 9 14.35 -13.94 0.50
CA TYR A 9 13.69 -13.07 1.47
C TYR A 9 12.16 -13.17 1.42
N ALA A 10 11.56 -13.14 0.22
CA ALA A 10 10.12 -13.31 0.07
C ALA A 10 9.66 -14.69 0.55
N ARG A 11 10.43 -15.74 0.26
CA ARG A 11 10.13 -17.10 0.72
C ARG A 11 10.05 -17.19 2.24
N LYS A 12 11.03 -16.65 2.96
CA LYS A 12 11.01 -16.63 4.43
C LYS A 12 9.75 -15.97 5.00
N LEU A 13 9.24 -14.92 4.35
CA LEU A 13 7.98 -14.30 4.75
C LEU A 13 6.79 -15.24 4.50
N TRP A 14 6.70 -15.79 3.29
CA TRP A 14 5.59 -16.63 2.88
C TRP A 14 5.53 -17.97 3.61
N ASP A 15 6.68 -18.58 3.92
CA ASP A 15 6.79 -19.82 4.71
C ASP A 15 6.19 -19.67 6.13
N VAL A 16 6.11 -18.43 6.65
CA VAL A 16 5.48 -18.12 7.93
C VAL A 16 4.00 -17.76 7.79
N LEU A 17 3.64 -17.05 6.71
CA LEU A 17 2.27 -16.52 6.54
C LEU A 17 1.30 -17.52 5.93
N VAL A 18 1.77 -18.38 5.03
CA VAL A 18 0.97 -19.40 4.32
C VAL A 18 0.87 -20.65 5.18
N ASP A 19 -0.31 -21.26 5.26
CA ASP A 19 -0.46 -22.54 5.94
C ASP A 19 0.41 -23.61 5.26
N PRO A 20 1.17 -24.41 6.03
CA PRO A 20 2.03 -25.47 5.48
C PRO A 20 1.34 -26.39 4.47
N VAL A 21 0.03 -26.64 4.62
CA VAL A 21 -0.74 -27.49 3.69
C VAL A 21 -0.86 -26.88 2.29
N HIS A 22 -0.72 -25.55 2.16
CA HIS A 22 -0.88 -24.81 0.92
C HIS A 22 0.44 -24.40 0.26
N LEU A 23 1.60 -24.57 0.93
CA LEU A 23 2.90 -24.13 0.42
C LEU A 23 3.25 -24.70 -0.95
N VAL A 24 2.98 -25.99 -1.18
CA VAL A 24 3.28 -26.64 -2.48
C VAL A 24 2.51 -25.95 -3.60
N THR A 25 1.19 -25.82 -3.44
CA THR A 25 0.32 -25.16 -4.42
C THR A 25 0.66 -23.68 -4.60
N PHE A 26 1.04 -23.00 -3.52
CA PHE A 26 1.41 -21.59 -3.53
C PHE A 26 2.65 -21.33 -4.40
N TYR A 27 3.69 -22.16 -4.27
CA TYR A 27 4.93 -22.01 -5.03
C TYR A 27 4.88 -22.61 -6.44
N SER A 28 4.01 -23.58 -6.69
CA SER A 28 3.87 -24.20 -8.02
C SER A 28 2.98 -23.41 -8.98
N ALA A 29 2.10 -22.53 -8.49
CA ALA A 29 1.17 -21.77 -9.33
C ALA A 29 1.88 -20.83 -10.34
N SER A 30 1.30 -20.65 -11.53
CA SER A 30 1.70 -19.57 -12.45
C SER A 30 1.31 -18.20 -11.90
N LEU A 31 1.74 -17.10 -12.52
CA LEU A 31 1.46 -15.73 -12.02
C LEU A 31 -0.04 -15.45 -11.86
N ILE A 32 -0.83 -15.75 -12.89
CA ILE A 32 -2.27 -15.49 -12.88
C ILE A 32 -2.96 -16.39 -11.86
N GLU A 33 -2.61 -17.69 -11.86
CA GLU A 33 -3.15 -18.65 -10.89
C GLU A 33 -2.80 -18.27 -9.46
N TRP A 34 -1.58 -17.77 -9.21
CA TRP A 34 -1.15 -17.35 -7.88
C TRP A 34 -1.98 -16.15 -7.40
N GLY A 35 -2.23 -15.16 -8.26
CA GLY A 35 -3.14 -14.06 -7.93
C GLY A 35 -4.55 -14.55 -7.61
N LEU A 36 -5.13 -15.38 -8.47
CA LEU A 36 -6.47 -15.95 -8.26
C LEU A 36 -6.55 -16.81 -7.01
N LEU A 37 -5.53 -17.62 -6.73
CA LEU A 37 -5.45 -18.50 -5.56
C LEU A 37 -5.49 -17.67 -4.28
N ASN A 38 -4.67 -16.62 -4.20
CA ASN A 38 -4.58 -15.78 -3.00
C ASN A 38 -5.76 -14.84 -2.80
N LEU A 39 -6.45 -14.45 -3.88
CA LEU A 39 -7.64 -13.60 -3.79
C LEU A 39 -8.92 -14.38 -3.46
N ASN A 40 -9.02 -15.64 -3.89
CA ASN A 40 -10.27 -16.41 -3.79
C ASN A 40 -10.24 -17.54 -2.75
N LYS A 41 -9.07 -17.93 -2.25
CA LYS A 41 -8.94 -18.98 -1.23
C LYS A 41 -8.25 -18.43 -0.01
N ASP A 42 -8.63 -18.94 1.16
CA ASP A 42 -7.86 -18.72 2.37
C ASP A 42 -6.68 -19.69 2.37
N LEU A 43 -5.48 -19.15 2.22
CA LEU A 43 -4.23 -19.90 2.32
C LEU A 43 -3.45 -19.53 3.58
N GLY A 44 -4.00 -18.64 4.41
CA GLY A 44 -3.31 -18.13 5.57
C GLY A 44 -3.16 -19.18 6.64
N SER A 45 -2.10 -19.10 7.44
CA SER A 45 -2.04 -19.82 8.71
C SER A 45 -3.23 -19.46 9.61
N ARG A 46 -3.55 -20.30 10.60
CA ARG A 46 -4.73 -20.17 11.49
C ARG A 46 -4.94 -18.80 12.16
N PHE A 47 -3.92 -17.93 12.18
CA PHE A 47 -3.98 -16.59 12.78
C PHE A 47 -4.24 -15.46 11.77
N ASN A 48 -4.37 -15.78 10.48
CA ASN A 48 -4.44 -14.84 9.38
C ASN A 48 -5.87 -14.69 8.85
N GLU A 49 -6.76 -14.12 9.67
CA GLU A 49 -8.08 -13.68 9.20
C GLU A 49 -7.90 -12.69 8.02
N HIS A 50 -8.69 -12.86 6.96
CA HIS A 50 -8.63 -12.06 5.73
C HIS A 50 -7.33 -12.22 4.93
N TRP A 51 -6.97 -13.47 4.61
CA TRP A 51 -5.78 -13.82 3.83
C TRP A 51 -5.50 -12.93 2.61
N HIS A 52 -6.50 -12.68 1.76
CA HIS A 52 -6.37 -11.85 0.56
C HIS A 52 -5.78 -10.45 0.86
N LEU A 53 -6.14 -9.84 2.00
CA LEU A 53 -5.62 -8.54 2.43
C LEU A 53 -4.20 -8.68 2.99
N ILE A 54 -3.95 -9.70 3.81
CA ILE A 54 -2.60 -10.01 4.34
C ILE A 54 -1.62 -10.27 3.19
N TRP A 55 -2.04 -11.04 2.18
CA TRP A 55 -1.25 -11.30 0.98
C TRP A 55 -0.99 -10.02 0.19
N GLY A 56 -2.00 -9.17 -0.01
CA GLY A 56 -1.85 -7.87 -0.67
C GLY A 56 -0.85 -6.95 0.06
N VAL A 57 -0.98 -6.83 1.39
CA VAL A 57 -0.04 -6.07 2.23
C VAL A 57 1.36 -6.69 2.17
N GLY A 58 1.46 -8.02 2.16
CA GLY A 58 2.73 -8.73 2.02
C GLY A 58 3.44 -8.41 0.70
N ILE A 59 2.72 -8.41 -0.43
CA ILE A 59 3.26 -8.00 -1.73
C ILE A 59 3.76 -6.56 -1.69
N TRP A 60 2.93 -5.65 -1.16
CA TRP A 60 3.27 -4.23 -1.05
C TRP A 60 4.56 -4.02 -0.22
N MET A 61 4.63 -4.64 0.95
CA MET A 61 5.79 -4.54 1.84
C MET A 61 7.05 -5.13 1.20
N LEU A 62 6.95 -6.28 0.52
CA LEU A 62 8.09 -6.86 -0.21
C LEU A 62 8.61 -5.93 -1.30
N TRP A 63 7.71 -5.27 -2.04
CA TRP A 63 8.08 -4.28 -3.04
C TRP A 63 8.75 -3.06 -2.40
N LEU A 64 8.17 -2.53 -1.31
CA LEU A 64 8.68 -1.37 -0.59
C LEU A 64 10.09 -1.64 -0.03
N TRP A 65 10.25 -2.71 0.75
CA TRP A 65 11.55 -3.07 1.34
C TRP A 65 12.63 -3.36 0.30
N ARG A 66 12.24 -3.84 -0.88
CA ARG A 66 13.18 -4.00 -1.98
C ARG A 66 13.63 -2.66 -2.52
N ASN A 67 12.69 -1.74 -2.74
CA ASN A 67 13.03 -0.41 -3.26
C ASN A 67 13.87 0.36 -2.25
N ASP A 68 13.51 0.33 -0.97
CA ASP A 68 14.32 0.95 0.08
C ASP A 68 15.74 0.34 0.11
N ALA A 69 15.87 -0.99 0.03
CA ALA A 69 17.18 -1.61 -0.04
C ALA A 69 18.01 -1.23 -1.29
N CYS A 70 17.39 -0.71 -2.35
CA CYS A 70 18.08 -0.24 -3.55
C CYS A 70 18.43 1.25 -3.50
N PHE A 71 17.63 2.06 -2.82
CA PHE A 71 17.71 3.53 -2.91
C PHE A 71 17.98 4.23 -1.57
N ASN A 72 17.94 3.50 -0.46
CA ASN A 72 18.20 4.01 0.88
C ASN A 72 19.34 3.21 1.53
N GLU A 73 20.52 3.83 1.61
CA GLU A 73 21.74 3.20 2.15
C GLU A 73 21.61 2.81 3.62
N ASP A 74 20.76 3.51 4.38
CA ASP A 74 20.52 3.26 5.80
C ASP A 74 19.43 2.20 6.05
N PHE A 75 18.78 1.70 4.99
CA PHE A 75 17.65 0.78 5.16
C PHE A 75 18.08 -0.57 5.73
N GLN A 76 17.50 -0.90 6.88
CA GLN A 76 17.62 -2.22 7.49
C GLN A 76 16.31 -2.98 7.32
N ARG A 77 16.41 -4.23 6.84
CA ARG A 77 15.24 -5.10 6.69
C ARG A 77 14.65 -5.41 8.07
N PRO A 78 13.30 -5.52 8.19
CA PRO A 78 12.67 -5.88 9.45
C PRO A 78 13.14 -7.25 9.97
N ILE A 79 13.33 -7.34 11.28
CA ILE A 79 13.71 -8.59 11.98
C ILE A 79 12.56 -9.61 11.92
N SER A 80 11.32 -9.15 12.09
CA SER A 80 10.09 -9.96 12.01
C SER A 80 9.18 -9.47 10.86
N PRO A 81 9.48 -9.83 9.58
CA PRO A 81 8.69 -9.36 8.43
C PRO A 81 7.21 -9.76 8.49
N SER A 82 6.90 -10.97 8.95
CA SER A 82 5.53 -11.49 9.06
C SER A 82 4.69 -10.67 10.05
N GLU A 83 5.25 -10.38 11.23
CA GLU A 83 4.60 -9.52 12.23
C GLU A 83 4.35 -8.11 11.68
N LYS A 84 5.31 -7.55 10.93
CA LYS A 84 5.15 -6.22 10.33
C LYS A 84 3.99 -6.19 9.34
N VAL A 85 3.84 -7.23 8.51
CA VAL A 85 2.73 -7.39 7.57
C VAL A 85 1.39 -7.52 8.31
N VAL A 86 1.31 -8.42 9.28
CA VAL A 86 0.08 -8.66 10.06
C VAL A 86 -0.35 -7.42 10.84
N ASN A 87 0.60 -6.74 11.49
CA ASN A 87 0.32 -5.51 12.23
C ASN A 87 -0.12 -4.38 11.30
N CYS A 88 0.49 -4.25 10.12
CA CYS A 88 0.07 -3.26 9.14
C CYS A 88 -1.38 -3.48 8.68
N TRP A 89 -1.75 -4.72 8.35
CA TRP A 89 -3.13 -5.11 8.07
C TRP A 89 -4.08 -4.73 9.23
N LYS A 90 -3.75 -5.15 10.45
CA LYS A 90 -4.57 -4.84 11.65
C LYS A 90 -4.76 -3.34 11.84
N SER A 91 -3.72 -2.54 11.62
CA SER A 91 -3.82 -1.07 11.70
C SER A 91 -4.81 -0.50 10.68
N TYR A 92 -4.86 -1.04 9.45
CA TYR A 92 -5.86 -0.60 8.48
C TYR A 92 -7.30 -0.88 8.93
N VAL A 93 -7.57 -2.04 9.52
CA VAL A 93 -8.89 -2.39 10.07
C VAL A 93 -9.29 -1.46 11.21
N LEU A 94 -8.38 -1.27 12.17
CA LEU A 94 -8.64 -0.45 13.36
C LEU A 94 -8.90 1.01 12.98
N VAL A 95 -8.14 1.55 12.02
CA VAL A 95 -8.35 2.91 11.50
C VAL A 95 -9.71 3.02 10.81
N GLN A 96 -10.09 2.06 9.96
CA GLN A 96 -11.41 2.07 9.33
C GLN A 96 -12.55 2.07 10.36
N ASN A 97 -12.46 1.25 11.40
CA ASN A 97 -13.50 1.19 12.46
C ASN A 97 -13.57 2.49 13.28
N SER A 98 -12.45 3.16 13.51
CA SER A 98 -12.40 4.45 14.23
C SER A 98 -12.99 5.61 13.42
N VAL A 99 -12.75 5.65 12.11
CA VAL A 99 -13.31 6.68 11.20
C VAL A 99 -14.83 6.52 11.09
N VAL A 100 -15.33 5.28 10.96
CA VAL A 100 -16.78 5.00 10.92
C VAL A 100 -17.47 5.37 12.23
N SER A 101 -16.77 5.25 13.37
CA SER A 101 -17.33 5.62 14.68
C SER A 101 -17.29 7.12 14.97
N SER A 102 -16.54 7.91 14.18
CA SER A 102 -16.29 9.34 14.43
C SER A 102 -17.11 10.28 13.54
N THR A 103 -18.00 9.79 12.67
CA THR A 103 -18.82 10.61 11.77
C THR A 103 -20.08 11.19 12.44
N SER A 104 -19.93 11.81 13.61
CA SER A 104 -20.87 12.84 14.10
C SER A 104 -20.37 14.27 13.83
N GLY A 105 -19.30 14.41 13.04
CA GLY A 105 -18.83 15.70 12.53
C GLY A 105 -19.71 16.20 11.38
N SER A 106 -20.15 17.47 11.48
CA SER A 106 -20.92 18.17 10.46
C SER A 106 -20.38 17.92 9.04
N LEU A 107 -21.25 17.45 8.14
CA LEU A 107 -20.98 17.32 6.72
C LEU A 107 -20.80 18.74 6.14
N HIS A 108 -19.57 19.28 6.17
CA HIS A 108 -19.26 20.43 5.36
C HIS A 108 -19.28 19.99 3.90
N SER A 109 -20.32 20.42 3.19
CA SER A 109 -20.48 20.28 1.74
C SER A 109 -19.35 21.04 1.05
N ALA A 110 -18.20 20.39 0.86
CA ALA A 110 -17.13 20.87 0.01
C ALA A 110 -17.58 20.68 -1.46
N ASN A 111 -18.52 21.53 -1.90
CA ASN A 111 -18.90 21.57 -3.30
C ASN A 111 -17.70 22.07 -4.10
N TRP A 112 -17.28 21.25 -5.05
CA TRP A 112 -16.25 21.63 -6.00
C TRP A 112 -16.80 22.76 -6.89
N VAL A 113 -16.12 23.91 -6.88
CA VAL A 113 -16.42 25.03 -7.79
C VAL A 113 -15.28 25.09 -8.81
N PRO A 114 -15.58 25.05 -10.13
CA PRO A 114 -14.55 25.21 -11.15
C PRO A 114 -13.89 26.59 -11.02
N PRO A 115 -12.57 26.72 -11.19
CA PRO A 115 -11.91 28.01 -11.17
C PRO A 115 -12.34 28.87 -12.37
N PRO A 116 -12.23 30.20 -12.30
CA PRO A 116 -12.57 31.12 -13.39
C PRO A 116 -11.77 30.85 -14.66
N THR A 117 -12.32 31.24 -15.82
CA THR A 117 -11.80 30.92 -17.17
C THR A 117 -10.35 31.31 -17.43
N ASP A 118 -9.79 32.29 -16.70
CA ASP A 118 -8.42 32.79 -16.87
C ASP A 118 -7.38 32.14 -15.93
N TRP A 119 -7.74 31.02 -15.31
CA TRP A 119 -6.90 30.33 -14.33
C TRP A 119 -6.39 29.01 -14.91
N VAL A 120 -5.07 28.79 -14.81
CA VAL A 120 -4.44 27.52 -15.19
C VAL A 120 -4.30 26.65 -13.94
N LYS A 121 -4.77 25.41 -14.02
CA LYS A 121 -4.59 24.41 -12.96
C LYS A 121 -3.15 23.90 -12.97
N CYS A 122 -2.34 24.32 -12.01
CA CYS A 122 -1.04 23.69 -11.75
C CYS A 122 -1.22 22.55 -10.76
N ASN A 123 -1.18 21.31 -11.23
CA ASN A 123 -1.04 20.16 -10.33
C ASN A 123 0.43 20.09 -9.90
N VAL A 124 0.71 20.32 -8.63
CA VAL A 124 2.02 20.07 -8.04
C VAL A 124 1.94 18.74 -7.32
N ASP A 125 2.57 17.70 -7.85
CA ASP A 125 2.75 16.46 -7.11
C ASP A 125 3.86 16.68 -6.07
N GLY A 126 3.56 16.44 -4.81
CA GLY A 126 4.36 16.92 -3.70
C GLY A 126 5.51 15.97 -3.37
N GLY A 127 6.69 16.19 -3.96
CA GLY A 127 7.97 15.75 -3.38
C GLY A 127 8.22 16.45 -2.04
N ASP A 128 8.86 15.77 -1.09
CA ASP A 128 9.11 16.30 0.25
C ASP A 128 10.16 17.44 0.23
N GLY A 129 9.86 18.50 0.97
CA GLY A 129 10.56 19.77 0.96
C GLY A 129 9.69 20.78 1.71
N GLU A 130 10.18 21.22 2.86
CA GLU A 130 9.45 22.02 3.86
C GLU A 130 8.98 23.39 3.34
N ASN A 131 7.85 23.43 2.62
CA ASN A 131 6.83 24.50 2.63
C ASN A 131 5.72 24.19 1.61
N LYS A 132 4.74 23.37 1.99
CA LYS A 132 3.62 23.02 1.10
C LYS A 132 2.43 23.95 1.33
N ARG A 133 2.25 24.93 0.44
CA ARG A 133 0.93 25.50 0.14
C ARG A 133 0.63 25.25 -1.33
N ALA A 134 -0.45 24.51 -1.61
CA ALA A 134 -1.04 24.53 -2.94
C ALA A 134 -1.56 25.96 -3.18
N GLY A 135 -1.07 26.60 -4.23
CA GLY A 135 -1.40 27.98 -4.57
C GLY A 135 -1.85 28.08 -6.01
N TRP A 136 -2.66 29.09 -6.29
CA TRP A 136 -3.08 29.43 -7.64
C TRP A 136 -2.25 30.61 -8.14
N MET A 137 -1.80 30.57 -9.39
CA MET A 137 -1.12 31.71 -10.01
C MET A 137 -2.04 32.34 -11.05
N ARG A 138 -2.19 33.66 -10.96
CA ARG A 138 -2.86 34.47 -11.98
C ARG A 138 -1.87 34.69 -13.12
N TRP A 139 -2.29 34.37 -14.34
CA TRP A 139 -1.50 34.66 -15.53
C TRP A 139 -1.54 36.17 -15.81
N SER A 140 -0.38 36.81 -15.94
CA SER A 140 -0.25 38.20 -16.41
C SER A 140 0.44 38.22 -17.75
N SER A 141 -0.29 38.51 -18.84
CA SER A 141 0.36 39.03 -20.04
C SER A 141 0.71 40.50 -19.81
N GLU A 142 1.97 40.80 -19.56
CA GLU A 142 2.51 42.09 -19.97
C GLU A 142 2.58 42.07 -21.49
N LYS A 143 1.68 42.84 -22.13
CA LYS A 143 1.86 43.24 -23.53
C LYS A 143 2.80 44.44 -23.53
N SER A 144 3.96 44.24 -24.17
CA SER A 144 4.91 45.25 -24.65
C SER A 144 4.24 46.39 -25.40
#